data_AF-A0A8T0XQP4-F1
#
_entry.id   AF-A0A8T0XQP4-F1
#
_cell.length_a   1.000
_cell.length_b   1.000
_cell.length_c   1.000
_cell.angle_alpha   90.00
_cell.angle_beta   90.00
_cell.angle_gamma   90.00
#
_symmetry.space_group_name_H-M   'P 1'
#
loop_
_entity.id
_entity.type
_entity.pdbx_description
1 polymer ?
#
loop_
_entity_poly.entity_id
_entity_poly.type
_entity_poly.pdbx_seq_one_letter_code
_entity_poly.pdbx_strand_id
1 'polypeptide(L)'
;MAVEILESCMVTPGEAATPKHGVWLSNLDLLVARSHTPTVYVYRPSPGPAFFSPDVLKAALSKVLVPFYPLAGRLGRDGAGRPEIHCAGEAAPRPWLDRTLLRARSPPAVRFDHAEYSRRGGGGSKVPFDSAILPVSKAQIDALKAGKKLSTFKAVVAHVWRCACKARGLAATEDTRLYMTADARSRVRPPLPEGYLGNAIFRASTVAKVGDVVSEPLDAAADRISGATARLDDEYIRSLVDHLEQAVSDAAGLRKGEWVMPETDLWVISWQGLPIYDADFGWGRPAFMNRACLQFSGLVYLVPGPDGDGRLDVVVAMEPKSLARFKELLYEELK
;
A
#
# COMPACT_ATOMS: atom_id res chain seq x y z
N MET A 1 7.03 -23.46 -16.78
CA MET A 1 7.41 -22.55 -17.88
C MET A 1 8.80 -22.02 -17.57
N ALA A 2 9.76 -22.18 -18.48
CA ALA A 2 11.11 -21.65 -18.30
C ALA A 2 11.13 -20.17 -18.71
N VAL A 3 11.81 -19.33 -17.95
CA VAL A 3 12.06 -17.92 -18.27
C VAL A 3 13.56 -17.77 -18.46
N GLU A 4 13.98 -17.23 -19.61
CA GLU A 4 15.37 -16.97 -19.94
C GLU A 4 15.63 -15.46 -20.00
N ILE A 5 16.77 -15.04 -19.46
CA ILE A 5 17.21 -13.64 -19.52
C ILE A 5 18.02 -13.46 -20.80
N LEU A 6 17.48 -12.72 -21.77
CA LEU A 6 18.17 -12.43 -23.03
C LEU A 6 19.15 -11.25 -22.91
N GLU A 7 18.81 -10.25 -22.11
CA GLU A 7 19.61 -9.05 -21.91
C GLU A 7 19.41 -8.48 -20.49
N SER A 8 20.45 -7.86 -19.94
CA SER A 8 20.40 -7.04 -18.73
C SER A 8 21.25 -5.80 -18.93
N CYS A 9 20.68 -4.62 -18.69
CA CYS A 9 21.38 -3.34 -18.87
C CYS A 9 21.01 -2.32 -17.79
N MET A 10 21.92 -1.41 -17.48
CA MET A 10 21.66 -0.25 -16.63
C MET A 10 21.20 0.93 -17.51
N VAL A 11 19.95 1.36 -17.37
CA VAL A 11 19.44 2.56 -18.05
C VAL A 11 19.68 3.77 -17.16
N THR A 12 20.38 4.77 -17.68
CA THR A 12 20.64 6.04 -16.99
C THR A 12 19.68 7.13 -17.46
N PRO A 13 19.49 8.22 -16.69
CA PRO A 13 18.85 9.43 -17.21
C PRO A 13 19.49 9.85 -18.55
N GLY A 14 18.67 10.40 -19.44
CA GLY A 14 19.13 10.88 -20.75
C GLY A 14 20.15 12.03 -20.65
N GLU A 15 20.58 12.55 -21.79
CA GLU A 15 21.65 13.57 -21.88
C GLU A 15 21.35 14.89 -21.16
N ALA A 16 20.08 15.14 -20.81
CA ALA A 16 19.71 16.26 -19.98
C ALA A 16 20.24 16.06 -18.56
N ALA A 17 20.81 17.12 -18.02
CA ALA A 17 21.48 17.07 -16.75
C ALA A 17 20.43 16.98 -15.58
N THR A 18 20.76 16.39 -14.42
CA THR A 18 19.85 16.10 -13.28
C THR A 18 20.44 16.43 -11.88
N PRO A 19 19.83 17.04 -10.88
CA PRO A 19 20.54 17.63 -9.70
C PRO A 19 21.52 16.70 -8.92
N LYS A 20 22.73 17.17 -8.54
CA LYS A 20 23.61 16.50 -7.52
C LYS A 20 23.26 16.97 -6.12
N HIS A 21 22.57 16.13 -5.36
CA HIS A 21 22.32 16.36 -3.94
C HIS A 21 21.83 15.09 -3.24
N GLY A 22 21.80 15.14 -1.91
CA GLY A 22 21.05 14.21 -1.09
C GLY A 22 19.57 14.60 -1.02
N VAL A 23 18.68 13.64 -1.24
CA VAL A 23 17.25 13.76 -0.91
C VAL A 23 17.03 13.17 0.47
N TRP A 24 16.85 14.05 1.46
CA TRP A 24 16.52 13.66 2.83
C TRP A 24 15.24 12.81 2.87
N LEU A 25 15.24 11.71 3.63
CA LEU A 25 14.07 10.84 3.79
C LEU A 25 13.28 11.15 5.05
N SER A 26 11.96 11.31 4.91
CA SER A 26 11.04 11.54 6.03
C SER A 26 10.84 10.29 6.88
N ASN A 27 10.26 10.43 8.08
CA ASN A 27 9.93 9.26 8.90
C ASN A 27 8.93 8.32 8.20
N LEU A 28 8.05 8.87 7.34
CA LEU A 28 7.15 8.07 6.51
C LEU A 28 7.89 7.34 5.36
N ASP A 29 8.98 7.91 4.83
CA ASP A 29 9.85 7.20 3.88
C ASP A 29 10.61 6.06 4.56
N LEU A 30 11.19 6.32 5.74
CA LEU A 30 11.96 5.34 6.49
C LEU A 30 11.10 4.18 6.99
N LEU A 31 9.82 4.44 7.29
CA LEU A 31 8.86 3.43 7.70
C LEU A 31 8.70 2.29 6.69
N VAL A 32 8.79 2.60 5.39
CA VAL A 32 8.53 1.64 4.29
C VAL A 32 9.78 1.26 3.50
N ALA A 33 10.95 1.85 3.81
CA ALA A 33 12.21 1.72 3.07
C ALA A 33 12.75 0.27 2.93
N ARG A 34 12.15 -0.73 3.61
CA ARG A 34 12.57 -2.13 3.55
C ARG A 34 11.61 -3.06 2.82
N SER A 35 10.49 -2.55 2.32
CA SER A 35 9.50 -3.36 1.59
C SER A 35 9.40 -2.93 0.14
N HIS A 36 9.77 -3.83 -0.77
CA HIS A 36 9.44 -3.69 -2.19
C HIS A 36 8.04 -4.27 -2.44
N THR A 37 7.20 -3.56 -3.21
CA THR A 37 5.88 -4.03 -3.63
C THR A 37 5.93 -4.37 -5.12
N PRO A 38 6.28 -5.62 -5.51
CA PRO A 38 6.39 -5.98 -6.91
C PRO A 38 4.99 -6.09 -7.56
N THR A 39 4.88 -5.57 -8.77
CA THR A 39 3.66 -5.63 -9.61
C THR A 39 3.96 -6.30 -10.94
N VAL A 40 2.96 -6.97 -11.51
CA VAL A 40 3.00 -7.56 -12.85
C VAL A 40 1.95 -6.87 -13.70
N TYR A 41 2.34 -6.48 -14.91
CA TYR A 41 1.46 -5.96 -15.95
C TYR A 41 1.48 -6.94 -17.13
N VAL A 42 0.32 -7.25 -17.69
CA VAL A 42 0.18 -8.12 -18.87
C VAL A 42 -0.56 -7.35 -19.95
N TYR A 43 -0.05 -7.40 -21.18
CA TYR A 43 -0.59 -6.69 -22.33
C TYR A 43 -1.04 -7.69 -23.39
N ARG A 44 -2.10 -7.35 -24.13
CA ARG A 44 -2.49 -8.13 -25.31
C ARG A 44 -1.51 -7.82 -26.45
N PRO A 45 -1.14 -8.81 -27.28
CA PRO A 45 -0.34 -8.55 -28.47
C PRO A 45 -1.02 -7.51 -29.37
N SER A 46 -0.27 -6.50 -29.81
CA SER A 46 -0.74 -5.54 -30.80
C SER A 46 -0.13 -5.87 -32.17
N PRO A 47 -0.91 -5.84 -33.26
CA PRO A 47 -0.37 -6.01 -34.61
C PRO A 47 0.54 -4.82 -34.97
N GLY A 48 1.77 -5.12 -35.37
CA GLY A 48 2.76 -4.13 -35.80
C GLY A 48 4.19 -4.60 -35.52
N PRO A 49 5.18 -4.18 -36.33
CA PRO A 49 6.57 -4.41 -35.97
C PRO A 49 6.88 -3.65 -34.67
N ALA A 50 7.70 -4.22 -33.79
CA ALA A 50 8.19 -3.61 -32.55
C ALA A 50 7.27 -3.60 -31.30
N PHE A 51 6.27 -4.50 -31.18
CA PHE A 51 5.53 -4.68 -29.91
C PHE A 51 6.48 -4.89 -28.72
N PHE A 52 6.44 -3.98 -27.73
CA PHE A 52 7.32 -3.98 -26.56
C PHE A 52 8.82 -4.07 -26.91
N SER A 53 9.26 -3.39 -27.98
CA SER A 53 10.68 -3.29 -28.34
C SER A 53 11.53 -2.80 -27.15
N PRO A 54 12.57 -3.56 -26.74
CA PRO A 54 13.46 -3.16 -25.65
C PRO A 54 14.11 -1.80 -25.88
N ASP A 55 14.47 -1.47 -27.12
CA ASP A 55 15.14 -0.20 -27.45
C ASP A 55 14.22 0.99 -27.25
N VAL A 56 12.96 0.87 -27.67
CA VAL A 56 11.93 1.89 -27.45
C VAL A 56 11.69 2.11 -25.95
N LEU A 57 11.57 1.01 -25.18
CA LEU A 57 11.35 1.06 -23.75
C LEU A 57 12.54 1.66 -22.98
N LYS A 58 13.78 1.27 -23.32
CA LYS A 58 15.01 1.84 -22.74
C LYS A 58 15.13 3.33 -23.04
N ALA A 59 14.88 3.74 -24.28
CA ALA A 59 14.93 5.14 -24.67
C ALA A 59 13.85 5.98 -23.94
N ALA A 60 12.63 5.45 -23.81
CA ALA A 60 11.57 6.11 -23.05
C ALA A 60 11.90 6.22 -21.55
N LEU A 61 12.40 5.13 -20.93
CA LEU A 61 12.82 5.12 -19.54
C LEU A 61 13.95 6.14 -19.28
N SER A 62 14.95 6.20 -20.15
CA SER A 62 16.05 7.16 -20.05
C SER A 62 15.54 8.61 -20.04
N LYS A 63 14.55 8.93 -20.89
CA LYS A 63 13.90 10.26 -20.92
C LYS A 63 13.11 10.56 -19.65
N VAL A 64 12.34 9.59 -19.13
CA VAL A 64 11.53 9.75 -17.90
C VAL A 64 12.41 9.90 -16.66
N LEU A 65 13.58 9.25 -16.62
CA LEU A 65 14.53 9.36 -15.52
C LEU A 65 15.14 10.76 -15.40
N VAL A 66 15.00 11.67 -16.37
CA VAL A 66 15.45 13.06 -16.24
C VAL A 66 14.58 13.82 -15.22
N PRO A 67 13.25 13.98 -15.41
CA PRO A 67 12.38 14.60 -14.42
C PRO A 67 12.08 13.71 -13.19
N PHE A 68 12.46 12.42 -13.20
CA PHE A 68 12.33 11.51 -12.06
C PHE A 68 13.69 10.97 -11.59
N TYR A 69 14.72 11.82 -11.66
CA TYR A 69 16.11 11.47 -11.35
C TYR A 69 16.35 10.82 -9.98
N PRO A 70 15.55 11.04 -8.91
CA PRO A 70 15.77 10.31 -7.66
C PRO A 70 15.58 8.79 -7.81
N LEU A 71 14.82 8.33 -8.81
CA LEU A 71 14.66 6.90 -9.11
C LEU A 71 15.94 6.26 -9.68
N ALA A 72 16.83 7.07 -10.28
CA ALA A 72 18.15 6.63 -10.72
C ALA A 72 19.22 6.76 -9.61
N GLY A 73 18.87 7.32 -8.45
CA GLY A 73 19.77 7.55 -7.33
C GLY A 73 20.24 6.28 -6.64
N ARG A 74 20.99 6.45 -5.55
CA ARG A 74 21.45 5.37 -4.67
C ARG A 74 21.15 5.71 -3.22
N LEU A 75 20.85 4.70 -2.41
CA LEU A 75 20.73 4.91 -0.97
C LEU A 75 22.10 5.25 -0.38
N GLY A 76 22.13 6.28 0.45
CA GLY A 76 23.29 6.75 1.17
C GLY A 76 22.92 7.20 2.59
N ARG A 77 23.75 8.06 3.18
CA ARG A 77 23.55 8.62 4.52
C ARG A 77 24.03 10.06 4.56
N ASP A 78 23.27 10.91 5.22
CA ASP A 78 23.64 12.30 5.46
C ASP A 78 24.73 12.42 6.56
N GLY A 79 25.16 13.65 6.84
CA GLY A 79 26.18 13.93 7.87
C GLY A 79 25.77 13.52 9.30
N ALA A 80 24.47 13.32 9.56
CA ALA A 80 23.95 12.82 10.84
C ALA A 80 23.76 11.28 10.82
N GLY A 81 24.12 10.61 9.72
CA GLY A 81 23.97 9.19 9.53
C GLY A 81 22.54 8.76 9.18
N ARG A 82 21.61 9.67 8.93
CA ARG A 82 20.23 9.34 8.53
C ARG A 82 20.21 8.91 7.06
N PRO A 83 19.43 7.88 6.67
CA PRO A 83 19.35 7.46 5.27
C PRO A 83 18.83 8.57 4.35
N GLU A 84 19.45 8.72 3.18
CA GLU A 84 19.05 9.63 2.12
C GLU A 84 19.22 9.01 0.73
N ILE A 85 18.67 9.64 -0.31
CA ILE A 85 18.90 9.23 -1.71
C ILE A 85 19.95 10.16 -2.31
N HIS A 86 21.15 9.64 -2.58
CA HIS A 86 22.18 10.34 -3.32
C HIS A 86 21.82 10.35 -4.80
N CYS A 87 21.58 11.55 -5.34
CA CYS A 87 21.32 11.78 -6.75
C CYS A 87 22.61 12.22 -7.46
N ALA A 88 22.90 11.65 -8.62
CA ALA A 88 24.08 11.96 -9.42
C ALA A 88 23.69 12.40 -10.85
N GLY A 89 24.07 13.62 -11.24
CA GLY A 89 23.92 14.25 -12.57
C GLY A 89 23.95 15.79 -12.44
N GLU A 90 23.58 16.67 -13.40
CA GLU A 90 23.42 18.14 -13.08
C GLU A 90 22.06 18.85 -13.42
N ALA A 91 21.19 19.17 -12.46
CA ALA A 91 19.94 19.99 -12.51
C ALA A 91 18.72 19.64 -13.44
N ALA A 92 17.53 19.37 -12.83
CA ALA A 92 16.20 19.24 -13.47
C ALA A 92 15.08 19.81 -12.55
N PRO A 93 13.98 20.39 -13.09
CA PRO A 93 13.05 21.26 -12.32
C PRO A 93 11.87 20.56 -11.62
N ARG A 94 11.70 19.24 -11.77
CA ARG A 94 10.64 18.42 -11.16
C ARG A 94 11.25 17.05 -10.78
N PRO A 95 10.71 16.28 -9.82
CA PRO A 95 9.40 16.38 -9.14
C PRO A 95 9.46 17.18 -7.84
N TRP A 96 8.34 17.29 -7.10
CA TRP A 96 8.34 17.94 -5.78
C TRP A 96 8.96 17.00 -4.74
N LEU A 97 10.14 17.36 -4.24
CA LEU A 97 10.94 16.54 -3.32
C LEU A 97 10.99 17.09 -1.90
N ASP A 98 10.42 18.27 -1.68
CA ASP A 98 10.40 18.87 -0.36
C ASP A 98 9.49 18.07 0.57
N ARG A 99 10.12 17.53 1.62
CA ARG A 99 9.51 16.71 2.68
C ARG A 99 9.43 17.46 4.00
N THR A 100 9.72 18.76 4.03
CA THR A 100 9.72 19.57 5.26
C THR A 100 8.39 19.50 6.02
N LEU A 101 7.26 19.43 5.31
CA LEU A 101 5.93 19.26 5.91
C LEU A 101 5.76 17.93 6.68
N LEU A 102 6.61 16.94 6.41
CA LEU A 102 6.64 15.64 7.08
C LEU A 102 7.79 15.51 8.09
N ARG A 103 8.42 16.62 8.49
CA ARG A 103 9.39 16.63 9.59
C ARG A 103 8.68 16.61 10.93
N ALA A 104 9.31 15.95 11.90
CA ALA A 104 8.88 16.00 13.28
C ALA A 104 9.01 17.44 13.83
N ARG A 105 8.16 17.76 14.79
CA ARG A 105 8.25 19.00 15.56
C ARG A 105 9.48 18.95 16.46
N SER A 106 9.96 20.13 16.86
CA SER A 106 11.06 20.27 17.82
C SER A 106 10.59 21.15 18.99
N PRO A 107 10.39 20.58 20.20
CA PRO A 107 10.48 19.15 20.51
C PRO A 107 9.32 18.33 19.91
N PRO A 108 9.49 17.00 19.69
CA PRO A 108 8.40 16.12 19.26
C PRO A 108 7.27 16.09 20.29
N ALA A 109 6.02 16.14 19.83
CA ALA A 109 4.81 16.16 20.67
C ALA A 109 3.85 15.03 20.26
N VAL A 110 3.92 13.88 20.93
CA VAL A 110 3.01 12.76 20.67
C VAL A 110 1.68 13.00 21.40
N ARG A 111 0.59 13.18 20.63
CA ARG A 111 -0.76 13.49 21.13
C ARG A 111 -1.75 12.34 21.00
N PHE A 112 -1.42 11.33 20.20
CA PHE A 112 -2.26 10.15 20.00
C PHE A 112 -1.46 8.88 20.28
N ASP A 113 -2.17 7.85 20.71
CA ASP A 113 -1.62 6.50 20.74
C ASP A 113 -1.51 5.96 19.31
N HIS A 114 -0.30 5.57 18.91
CA HIS A 114 0.03 5.00 17.60
C HIS A 114 0.18 3.48 17.72
N ALA A 115 -0.83 2.83 18.28
CA ALA A 115 -0.84 1.39 18.57
C ALA A 115 -0.53 0.50 17.35
N GLU A 116 -0.75 1.00 16.13
CA GLU A 116 -0.39 0.34 14.87
C GLU A 116 1.13 0.15 14.70
N TYR A 117 1.92 0.92 15.44
CA TYR A 117 3.38 0.98 15.37
C TYR A 117 4.06 0.44 16.64
N SER A 118 3.26 0.10 17.65
CA SER A 118 3.75 -0.55 18.87
C SER A 118 4.33 -1.93 18.59
N ARG A 119 5.43 -2.26 19.28
CA ARG A 119 6.08 -3.57 19.17
C ARG A 119 5.19 -4.65 19.76
N ARG A 120 4.62 -5.51 18.92
CA ARG A 120 3.98 -6.75 19.38
C ARG A 120 5.03 -7.85 19.40
N GLY A 121 5.42 -8.28 20.59
CA GLY A 121 6.36 -9.39 20.77
C GLY A 121 5.76 -10.68 20.21
N GLY A 122 6.48 -11.33 19.31
CA GLY A 122 6.13 -12.63 18.76
C GLY A 122 7.23 -13.10 17.83
N GLY A 123 7.81 -14.26 18.11
CA GLY A 123 8.70 -14.93 17.16
C GLY A 123 7.86 -15.39 15.97
N GLY A 124 7.91 -14.64 14.87
CA GLY A 124 7.10 -14.92 13.69
C GLY A 124 7.57 -16.20 13.00
N SER A 125 6.94 -17.33 13.33
CA SER A 125 6.89 -18.43 12.39
C SER A 125 6.21 -17.91 11.12
N LYS A 126 6.86 -18.07 9.96
CA LYS A 126 6.24 -17.77 8.67
C LYS A 126 5.12 -18.79 8.46
N VAL A 127 3.92 -18.45 8.91
CA VAL A 127 2.73 -19.29 8.69
C VAL A 127 2.58 -19.50 7.19
N PRO A 128 2.53 -20.76 6.71
CA PRO A 128 2.26 -21.03 5.30
C PRO A 128 0.91 -20.42 4.90
N PHE A 129 0.89 -19.74 3.76
CA PHE A 129 -0.31 -19.12 3.22
C PHE A 129 -0.41 -19.36 1.73
N ASP A 130 -1.65 -19.41 1.26
CA ASP A 130 -1.98 -19.34 -0.17
C ASP A 130 -2.52 -17.94 -0.48
N SER A 131 -2.63 -17.64 -1.78
CA SER A 131 -3.27 -16.40 -2.23
C SER A 131 -4.32 -16.65 -3.30
N ALA A 132 -5.29 -15.76 -3.39
CA ALA A 132 -6.31 -15.78 -4.43
C ALA A 132 -6.67 -14.36 -4.87
N ILE A 133 -7.03 -14.24 -6.14
CA ILE A 133 -7.68 -13.05 -6.71
C ILE A 133 -9.16 -13.40 -6.81
N LEU A 134 -10.01 -12.65 -6.11
CA LEU A 134 -11.45 -12.92 -6.01
C LEU A 134 -12.24 -11.75 -6.61
N PRO A 135 -12.71 -11.88 -7.87
CA PRO A 135 -13.46 -10.83 -8.54
C PRO A 135 -14.81 -10.58 -7.88
N VAL A 136 -15.08 -9.33 -7.50
CA VAL A 136 -16.40 -8.88 -7.03
C VAL A 136 -16.96 -7.91 -8.05
N SER A 137 -18.08 -8.28 -8.66
CA SER A 137 -18.73 -7.45 -9.69
C SER A 137 -19.36 -6.19 -9.09
N LYS A 138 -19.61 -5.19 -9.93
CA LYS A 138 -20.34 -3.99 -9.52
C LYS A 138 -21.71 -4.32 -8.92
N ALA A 139 -22.44 -5.28 -9.49
CA ALA A 139 -23.75 -5.71 -8.99
C ALA A 139 -23.65 -6.29 -7.56
N GLN A 140 -22.64 -7.11 -7.30
CA GLN A 140 -22.37 -7.67 -5.96
C GLN A 140 -21.99 -6.58 -4.94
N ILE A 141 -21.18 -5.60 -5.36
CA ILE A 141 -20.83 -4.43 -4.52
C ILE A 141 -22.07 -3.59 -4.21
N ASP A 142 -22.94 -3.39 -5.18
CA ASP A 142 -24.17 -2.61 -5.00
C ASP A 142 -25.16 -3.36 -4.10
N ALA A 143 -25.23 -4.70 -4.21
CA ALA A 143 -25.99 -5.56 -3.29
C ALA A 143 -25.47 -5.46 -1.85
N LEU A 144 -24.15 -5.50 -1.62
CA LEU A 144 -23.55 -5.29 -0.29
C LEU A 144 -23.96 -3.96 0.35
N LYS A 145 -24.09 -2.92 -0.47
CA LYS A 145 -24.51 -1.60 0.02
C LYS A 145 -26.00 -1.58 0.35
N ALA A 146 -26.81 -2.45 -0.25
CA ALA A 146 -28.25 -2.58 -0.01
C ALA A 146 -28.99 -1.23 0.00
N GLY A 147 -28.61 -0.30 -0.89
CA GLY A 147 -29.18 1.06 -0.94
C GLY A 147 -28.78 2.01 0.20
N LYS A 148 -27.94 1.57 1.15
CA LYS A 148 -27.40 2.40 2.23
C LYS A 148 -26.33 3.36 1.69
N LYS A 149 -26.09 4.47 2.40
CA LYS A 149 -25.03 5.45 2.09
C LYS A 149 -23.63 4.95 2.49
N LEU A 150 -23.23 3.76 2.05
CA LEU A 150 -21.91 3.19 2.26
C LEU A 150 -21.01 3.39 1.03
N SER A 151 -19.74 3.78 1.26
CA SER A 151 -18.75 3.77 0.19
C SER A 151 -18.37 2.33 -0.19
N THR A 152 -17.93 2.11 -1.44
CA THR A 152 -17.46 0.80 -1.90
C THR A 152 -16.39 0.23 -0.98
N PHE A 153 -15.41 1.04 -0.61
CA PHE A 153 -14.35 0.65 0.31
C PHE A 153 -14.92 0.11 1.63
N LYS A 154 -15.80 0.86 2.29
CA LYS A 154 -16.34 0.46 3.60
C LYS A 154 -17.15 -0.83 3.52
N ALA A 155 -18.01 -0.96 2.52
CA ALA A 155 -18.85 -2.15 2.34
C ALA A 155 -18.00 -3.41 2.09
N VAL A 156 -17.05 -3.34 1.15
CA VAL A 156 -16.20 -4.48 0.82
C VAL A 156 -15.26 -4.84 1.97
N VAL A 157 -14.65 -3.85 2.63
CA VAL A 157 -13.74 -4.11 3.75
C VAL A 157 -14.46 -4.69 4.97
N ALA A 158 -15.64 -4.17 5.31
CA ALA A 158 -16.46 -4.74 6.38
C ALA A 158 -16.81 -6.21 6.06
N HIS A 159 -17.17 -6.49 4.81
CA HIS A 159 -17.53 -7.83 4.36
C HIS A 159 -16.34 -8.79 4.44
N VAL A 160 -15.19 -8.38 3.89
CA VAL A 160 -13.94 -9.14 3.96
C VAL A 160 -13.53 -9.41 5.40
N TRP A 161 -13.64 -8.42 6.29
CA TRP A 161 -13.27 -8.58 7.70
C TRP A 161 -14.13 -9.64 8.39
N ARG A 162 -15.45 -9.58 8.20
CA ARG A 162 -16.39 -10.60 8.68
C ARG A 162 -16.08 -11.98 8.13
N CYS A 163 -15.90 -12.12 6.81
CA CYS A 163 -15.61 -13.40 6.17
C CYS A 163 -14.31 -14.01 6.70
N ALA A 164 -13.27 -13.20 6.93
CA ALA A 164 -12.01 -13.69 7.46
C ALA A 164 -12.14 -14.19 8.90
N CYS A 165 -12.87 -13.48 9.77
CA CYS A 165 -13.15 -13.92 11.13
C CYS A 165 -13.89 -15.28 11.14
N LYS A 166 -14.93 -15.42 10.31
CA LYS A 166 -15.68 -16.67 10.15
C LYS A 166 -14.81 -17.79 9.57
N ALA A 167 -13.99 -17.49 8.56
CA ALA A 167 -13.15 -18.48 7.87
C ALA A 167 -12.05 -19.07 8.76
N ARG A 168 -11.48 -18.27 9.66
CA ARG A 168 -10.49 -18.71 10.64
C ARG A 168 -11.11 -19.37 11.88
N GLY A 169 -12.43 -19.30 12.06
CA GLY A 169 -13.10 -19.88 13.22
C GLY A 169 -12.67 -19.21 14.55
N LEU A 170 -12.40 -17.91 14.51
CA LEU A 170 -11.94 -17.16 15.70
C LEU A 170 -13.01 -17.16 16.80
N ALA A 171 -12.59 -17.18 18.06
CA ALA A 171 -13.53 -17.18 19.18
C ALA A 171 -14.18 -15.80 19.35
N ALA A 172 -15.48 -15.77 19.63
CA ALA A 172 -16.25 -14.52 19.71
C ALA A 172 -15.71 -13.50 20.75
N THR A 173 -15.00 -13.99 21.77
CA THR A 173 -14.40 -13.18 22.85
C THR A 173 -13.05 -12.56 22.48
N GLU A 174 -12.41 -13.03 21.40
CA GLU A 174 -11.13 -12.50 20.94
C GLU A 174 -11.28 -11.11 20.32
N ASP A 175 -10.21 -10.32 20.41
CA ASP A 175 -10.09 -9.07 19.68
C ASP A 175 -9.52 -9.34 18.29
N THR A 176 -10.12 -8.70 17.29
CA THR A 176 -9.59 -8.63 15.93
C THR A 176 -9.32 -7.18 15.59
N ARG A 177 -8.16 -6.90 15.00
CA ARG A 177 -7.80 -5.57 14.48
C ARG A 177 -7.77 -5.58 12.96
N LEU A 178 -8.45 -4.58 12.41
CA LEU A 178 -8.41 -4.27 10.99
C LEU A 178 -7.48 -3.07 10.77
N TYR A 179 -6.35 -3.31 10.12
CA TYR A 179 -5.44 -2.28 9.63
C TYR A 179 -5.85 -1.81 8.24
N MET A 180 -5.69 -0.51 8.00
CA MET A 180 -5.94 0.14 6.72
C MET A 180 -4.78 1.06 6.39
N THR A 181 -4.36 1.07 5.13
CA THR A 181 -3.39 2.07 4.64
C THR A 181 -4.12 3.35 4.22
N ALA A 182 -3.70 4.48 4.77
CA ALA A 182 -4.22 5.82 4.47
C ALA A 182 -3.16 6.70 3.80
N ASP A 183 -3.60 7.62 2.94
CA ASP A 183 -2.76 8.63 2.29
C ASP A 183 -2.82 9.97 3.04
N ALA A 184 -1.65 10.50 3.41
CA ALA A 184 -1.47 11.75 4.12
C ALA A 184 -1.52 13.00 3.23
N ARG A 185 -1.35 12.87 1.90
CA ARG A 185 -1.12 14.00 0.97
C ARG A 185 -2.16 15.12 1.11
N SER A 186 -3.45 14.77 1.13
CA SER A 186 -4.55 15.73 1.25
C SER A 186 -4.95 16.04 2.70
N ARG A 187 -4.39 15.32 3.67
CA ARG A 187 -4.76 15.37 5.10
C ARG A 187 -3.87 16.31 5.90
N VAL A 188 -2.59 16.42 5.54
CA VAL A 188 -1.70 17.42 6.13
C VAL A 188 -2.12 18.85 5.75
N ARG A 189 -1.70 19.83 6.55
CA ARG A 189 -2.01 21.25 6.37
C ARG A 189 -0.73 22.10 6.38
N PRO A 190 -0.40 22.81 5.28
CA PRO A 190 -1.04 22.73 3.96
C PRO A 190 -0.92 21.32 3.33
N PRO A 191 -1.79 20.95 2.36
CA PRO A 191 -1.68 19.66 1.68
C PRO A 191 -0.34 19.54 0.94
N LEU A 192 0.16 18.31 0.80
CA LEU A 192 1.34 18.05 -0.03
C LEU A 192 1.05 18.45 -1.48
N PRO A 193 1.99 19.12 -2.17
CA PRO A 193 1.79 19.54 -3.55
C PRO A 193 1.53 18.37 -4.50
N GLU A 194 0.82 18.67 -5.58
CA GLU A 194 0.70 17.75 -6.71
C GLU A 194 2.09 17.39 -7.25
N GLY A 195 2.30 16.11 -7.54
CA GLY A 195 3.61 15.60 -7.97
C GLY A 195 4.64 15.41 -6.85
N TYR A 196 4.23 15.44 -5.56
CA TYR A 196 5.07 14.99 -4.45
C TYR A 196 5.60 13.57 -4.68
N LEU A 197 6.93 13.45 -4.83
CA LEU A 197 7.62 12.18 -5.00
C LEU A 197 8.28 11.75 -3.69
N GLY A 198 7.56 10.90 -2.96
CA GLY A 198 7.99 10.27 -1.73
C GLY A 198 6.87 9.44 -1.13
N ASN A 199 7.14 8.83 0.02
CA ASN A 199 6.11 8.14 0.78
C ASN A 199 5.34 9.14 1.63
N ALA A 200 4.02 8.98 1.61
CA ALA A 200 3.08 9.76 2.41
C ALA A 200 1.92 8.84 2.83
N ILE A 201 2.23 7.57 3.09
CA ILE A 201 1.24 6.58 3.53
C ILE A 201 1.51 6.18 4.97
N PHE A 202 0.46 5.84 5.69
CA PHE A 202 0.54 5.37 7.07
C PHE A 202 -0.58 4.37 7.37
N ARG A 203 -0.47 3.67 8.49
CA ARG A 203 -1.45 2.68 8.96
C ARG A 203 -2.39 3.35 9.95
N ALA A 204 -3.67 3.10 9.74
CA ALA A 204 -4.72 3.32 10.72
C ALA A 204 -5.35 1.98 11.07
N SER A 205 -5.98 1.87 12.23
CA SER A 205 -6.69 0.66 12.60
C SER A 205 -7.93 0.90 13.43
N THR A 206 -8.81 -0.09 13.40
CA THR A 206 -9.93 -0.26 14.34
C THR A 206 -9.87 -1.64 14.95
N VAL A 207 -10.33 -1.77 16.19
CA VAL A 207 -10.41 -3.04 16.94
C VAL A 207 -11.88 -3.30 17.29
N ALA A 208 -12.29 -4.56 17.23
CA ALA A 208 -13.60 -5.00 17.70
C ALA A 208 -13.52 -6.45 18.21
N LYS A 209 -14.54 -6.87 18.97
CA LYS A 209 -14.71 -8.28 19.28
C LYS A 209 -15.09 -9.04 18.01
N VAL A 210 -14.53 -10.23 17.85
CA VAL A 210 -14.89 -11.13 16.75
C VAL A 210 -16.40 -11.37 16.71
N GLY A 211 -17.04 -11.56 17.88
CA GLY A 211 -18.48 -11.74 17.99
C GLY A 211 -19.27 -10.59 17.36
N ASP A 212 -18.88 -9.35 17.63
CA ASP A 212 -19.53 -8.15 17.08
C ASP A 212 -19.37 -8.08 15.56
N VAL A 213 -18.14 -8.27 15.04
CA VAL A 213 -17.86 -8.23 13.59
C VAL A 213 -18.66 -9.29 12.82
N VAL A 214 -18.84 -10.45 13.44
CA VAL A 214 -19.53 -11.60 12.82
C VAL A 214 -21.05 -11.49 12.89
N SER A 215 -21.60 -11.00 14.00
CA SER A 215 -23.05 -11.04 14.28
C SER A 215 -23.79 -9.75 13.97
N GLU A 216 -23.14 -8.59 14.05
CA GLU A 216 -23.79 -7.31 13.81
C GLU A 216 -24.06 -7.05 12.32
N PRO A 217 -25.01 -6.16 11.99
CA PRO A 217 -25.20 -5.64 10.65
C PRO A 217 -23.91 -5.07 10.02
N LEU A 218 -23.77 -5.20 8.70
CA LEU A 218 -22.54 -4.83 7.97
C LEU A 218 -22.17 -3.34 8.11
N ASP A 219 -23.19 -2.49 8.26
CA ASP A 219 -23.07 -1.07 8.53
C ASP A 219 -22.40 -0.77 9.87
N ALA A 220 -22.59 -1.59 10.90
CA ALA A 220 -21.91 -1.37 12.17
C ALA A 220 -20.38 -1.57 12.05
N ALA A 221 -19.93 -2.54 11.25
CA ALA A 221 -18.51 -2.68 10.92
C ALA A 221 -18.01 -1.53 10.02
N ALA A 222 -18.83 -1.09 9.07
CA ALA A 222 -18.52 0.07 8.23
C ALA A 222 -18.42 1.38 9.03
N ASP A 223 -19.20 1.54 10.10
CA ASP A 223 -19.16 2.70 10.99
C ASP A 223 -17.88 2.71 11.83
N ARG A 224 -17.43 1.55 12.31
CA ARG A 224 -16.10 1.41 12.95
C ARG A 224 -14.97 1.82 12.01
N ILE A 225 -15.02 1.38 10.75
CA ILE A 225 -14.08 1.79 9.70
C ILE A 225 -14.17 3.31 9.45
N SER A 226 -15.38 3.87 9.47
CA SER A 226 -15.61 5.32 9.30
C SER A 226 -14.99 6.14 10.43
N GLY A 227 -15.20 5.75 11.68
CA GLY A 227 -14.60 6.41 12.84
C GLY A 227 -13.07 6.39 12.80
N ALA A 228 -12.49 5.24 12.44
CA ALA A 228 -11.04 5.09 12.31
C ALA A 228 -10.43 5.92 11.17
N THR A 229 -11.18 6.21 10.11
CA THR A 229 -10.69 7.03 8.98
C THR A 229 -10.94 8.53 9.16
N ALA A 230 -11.97 8.90 9.94
CA ALA A 230 -12.30 10.29 10.27
C ALA A 230 -11.29 10.94 11.21
N ARG A 231 -10.68 10.17 12.13
CA ARG A 231 -9.66 10.67 13.07
C ARG A 231 -8.28 10.95 12.45
N LEU A 232 -8.09 10.67 11.16
CA LEU A 232 -6.80 10.78 10.48
C LEU A 232 -6.64 12.18 9.87
N ASP A 233 -6.53 13.18 10.72
CA ASP A 233 -6.33 14.58 10.33
C ASP A 233 -4.84 14.99 10.36
N ASP A 234 -4.56 16.27 10.12
CA ASP A 234 -3.20 16.83 10.15
C ASP A 234 -2.50 16.58 11.50
N GLU A 235 -3.21 16.77 12.61
CA GLU A 235 -2.60 16.62 13.94
C GLU A 235 -2.30 15.16 14.27
N TYR A 236 -3.15 14.22 13.84
CA TYR A 236 -2.86 12.79 13.94
C TYR A 236 -1.57 12.43 13.19
N ILE A 237 -1.41 12.93 11.96
CA ILE A 237 -0.24 12.67 11.13
C ILE A 237 1.02 13.29 11.74
N ARG A 238 0.94 14.54 12.23
CA ARG A 238 2.07 15.19 12.93
C ARG A 238 2.48 14.43 14.19
N SER A 239 1.50 14.01 14.99
CA SER A 239 1.78 13.18 16.17
C SER A 239 2.42 11.85 15.79
N LEU A 240 2.05 11.23 14.66
CA LEU A 240 2.69 10.00 14.19
C LEU A 240 4.14 10.25 13.80
N VAL A 241 4.39 11.31 13.04
CA VAL A 241 5.76 11.68 12.63
C VAL A 241 6.65 11.93 13.85
N ASP A 242 6.13 12.59 14.89
CA ASP A 242 6.82 12.81 16.16
C ASP A 242 7.09 11.50 16.91
N HIS A 243 6.11 10.59 16.96
CA HIS A 243 6.27 9.28 17.56
C HIS A 243 7.37 8.46 16.87
N LEU A 244 7.38 8.49 15.53
CA LEU A 244 8.41 7.82 14.74
C LEU A 244 9.80 8.45 14.94
N GLU A 245 9.89 9.78 15.14
CA GLU A 245 11.18 10.45 15.38
C GLU A 245 11.81 10.02 16.70
N GLN A 246 10.99 9.90 17.75
CA GLN A 246 11.43 9.37 19.04
C GLN A 246 11.96 7.94 18.91
N ALA A 247 11.25 7.08 18.15
CA ALA A 247 11.67 5.70 17.91
C ALA A 247 12.93 5.58 17.02
N VAL A 248 13.26 6.59 16.20
CA VAL A 248 14.46 6.61 15.35
C VAL A 248 15.69 7.13 16.11
N SER A 249 15.49 8.05 17.05
CA SER A 249 16.56 8.69 17.85
C SER A 249 17.14 7.78 18.94
N ASP A 250 16.43 6.74 19.36
CA ASP A 250 16.92 5.71 20.29
C ASP A 250 17.95 4.77 19.63
N ALA A 251 19.16 5.28 19.35
CA ALA A 251 20.48 4.63 19.11
C ALA A 251 20.58 3.30 18.29
N ALA A 252 19.49 2.79 17.73
CA ALA A 252 19.38 1.51 17.05
C ALA A 252 18.44 1.63 15.85
N GLY A 253 18.47 2.79 15.17
CA GLY A 253 17.68 3.17 13.99
C GLY A 253 16.77 2.08 13.44
N LEU A 254 15.47 2.14 13.76
CA LEU A 254 14.45 1.22 13.25
C LEU A 254 14.90 -0.26 13.24
N ARG A 255 15.58 -0.72 14.30
CA ARG A 255 16.02 -2.12 14.50
C ARG A 255 15.90 -2.52 15.98
N LYS A 256 14.77 -3.15 16.34
CA LYS A 256 14.69 -4.46 17.02
C LYS A 256 13.25 -4.81 17.40
N GLY A 257 12.60 -5.55 16.50
CA GLY A 257 11.30 -6.20 16.70
C GLY A 257 10.54 -6.22 15.38
N GLU A 258 10.40 -7.39 14.76
CA GLU A 258 9.50 -7.52 13.61
C GLU A 258 8.09 -7.20 14.09
N TRP A 259 7.44 -6.24 13.43
CA TRP A 259 6.00 -6.08 13.61
C TRP A 259 5.34 -7.35 13.06
N VAL A 260 4.78 -8.15 13.95
CA VAL A 260 4.04 -9.37 13.61
C VAL A 260 2.56 -9.08 13.71
N MET A 261 1.83 -9.36 12.63
CA MET A 261 0.38 -9.29 12.61
C MET A 261 -0.19 -10.59 13.18
N PRO A 262 -0.98 -10.55 14.28
CA PRO A 262 -1.68 -11.72 14.79
C PRO A 262 -2.59 -12.36 13.75
N GLU A 263 -2.85 -13.65 13.89
CA GLU A 263 -3.80 -14.39 13.04
C GLU A 263 -5.22 -13.82 13.10
N THR A 264 -5.60 -13.23 14.24
CA THR A 264 -6.89 -12.56 14.40
C THR A 264 -7.02 -11.28 13.58
N ASP A 265 -5.91 -10.69 13.12
CA ASP A 265 -5.87 -9.40 12.47
C ASP A 265 -5.91 -9.51 10.93
N LEU A 266 -6.25 -8.39 10.28
CA LEU A 266 -6.20 -8.22 8.83
C LEU A 266 -5.61 -6.87 8.46
N TRP A 267 -4.87 -6.82 7.36
CA TRP A 267 -4.40 -5.55 6.78
C TRP A 267 -4.90 -5.37 5.37
N VAL A 268 -5.74 -4.35 5.18
CA VAL A 268 -6.29 -3.98 3.88
C VAL A 268 -5.55 -2.79 3.27
N ILE A 269 -5.22 -2.92 2.00
CA ILE A 269 -4.62 -1.88 1.17
C ILE A 269 -5.49 -1.69 -0.07
N SER A 270 -5.98 -0.47 -0.28
CA SER A 270 -6.79 -0.15 -1.46
C SER A 270 -5.95 0.51 -2.53
N TRP A 271 -6.00 -0.03 -3.74
CA TRP A 271 -5.49 0.60 -4.96
C TRP A 271 -6.60 1.24 -5.79
N GLN A 272 -7.81 1.34 -5.23
CA GLN A 272 -8.89 2.11 -5.83
C GLN A 272 -8.48 3.58 -5.98
N GLY A 273 -8.67 4.14 -7.17
CA GLY A 273 -8.29 5.51 -7.50
C GLY A 273 -6.83 5.68 -7.93
N LEU A 274 -5.99 4.63 -7.87
CA LEU A 274 -4.68 4.67 -8.48
C LEU A 274 -4.79 4.42 -10.00
N PRO A 275 -4.03 5.14 -10.85
CA PRO A 275 -4.06 5.00 -12.32
C PRO A 275 -3.31 3.75 -12.80
N ILE A 276 -3.61 2.58 -12.21
CA ILE A 276 -2.86 1.33 -12.42
C ILE A 276 -3.03 0.71 -13.80
N TYR A 277 -4.01 1.16 -14.59
CA TYR A 277 -4.22 0.71 -15.98
C TYR A 277 -3.86 1.78 -17.01
N ASP A 278 -3.19 2.86 -16.60
CA ASP A 278 -2.85 3.99 -17.49
C ASP A 278 -1.46 3.86 -18.10
N ALA A 279 -0.73 2.79 -17.78
CA ALA A 279 0.56 2.46 -18.38
C ALA A 279 0.39 1.96 -19.82
N ASP A 280 0.06 2.85 -20.75
CA ASP A 280 0.02 2.58 -22.19
C ASP A 280 1.34 3.04 -22.84
N PHE A 281 2.12 2.09 -23.33
CA PHE A 281 3.41 2.34 -23.99
C PHE A 281 3.27 2.64 -25.49
N GLY A 282 2.04 2.76 -26.00
CA GLY A 282 1.72 2.90 -27.43
C GLY A 282 1.18 1.61 -28.07
N TRP A 283 1.05 0.53 -27.29
CA TRP A 283 0.52 -0.77 -27.73
C TRP A 283 -0.77 -1.15 -27.01
N GLY A 284 -1.42 -0.19 -26.36
CA GLY A 284 -2.65 -0.37 -25.61
C GLY A 284 -2.42 -0.53 -24.11
N ARG A 285 -3.51 -0.32 -23.37
CA ARG A 285 -3.55 -0.44 -21.91
C ARG A 285 -3.31 -1.87 -21.44
N PRO A 286 -2.87 -2.07 -20.18
CA PRO A 286 -2.68 -3.40 -19.62
C PRO A 286 -4.01 -4.17 -19.58
N ALA A 287 -3.98 -5.43 -20.01
CA ALA A 287 -5.10 -6.35 -19.89
C ALA A 287 -5.25 -6.91 -18.46
N PHE A 288 -4.16 -6.91 -17.70
CA PHE A 288 -4.12 -7.33 -16.30
C PHE A 288 -3.02 -6.57 -15.57
N MET A 289 -3.29 -6.23 -14.31
CA MET A 289 -2.34 -5.63 -13.39
C MET A 289 -2.62 -6.19 -11.99
N ASN A 290 -1.60 -6.71 -11.32
CA ASN A 290 -1.71 -7.10 -9.91
C ASN A 290 -0.35 -7.14 -9.22
N ARG A 291 -0.35 -7.42 -7.91
CA ARG A 291 0.82 -7.79 -7.12
C ARG A 291 1.46 -9.07 -7.70
N ALA A 292 2.78 -9.10 -7.79
CA ALA A 292 3.51 -10.32 -8.17
C ALA A 292 3.47 -11.39 -7.07
N CYS A 293 3.49 -10.95 -5.80
CA CYS A 293 3.38 -11.83 -4.64
C CYS A 293 2.78 -11.09 -3.43
N LEU A 294 2.18 -11.85 -2.51
CA LEU A 294 1.84 -11.40 -1.17
C LEU A 294 2.91 -11.87 -0.19
N GLN A 295 3.11 -11.14 0.92
CA GLN A 295 4.26 -11.31 1.81
C GLN A 295 3.94 -12.12 3.06
N PHE A 296 2.68 -12.16 3.50
CA PHE A 296 2.23 -12.83 4.71
C PHE A 296 0.71 -13.03 4.72
N SER A 297 0.24 -13.96 5.55
CA SER A 297 -1.20 -14.23 5.78
C SER A 297 -1.92 -13.02 6.37
N GLY A 298 -3.19 -12.82 5.99
CA GLY A 298 -4.05 -11.74 6.44
C GLY A 298 -3.87 -10.42 5.68
N LEU A 299 -3.01 -10.39 4.66
CA LEU A 299 -2.85 -9.25 3.77
C LEU A 299 -3.93 -9.28 2.67
N VAL A 300 -4.63 -8.16 2.50
CA VAL A 300 -5.70 -7.99 1.52
C VAL A 300 -5.46 -6.74 0.67
N TYR A 301 -5.59 -6.88 -0.63
CA TYR A 301 -5.60 -5.77 -1.58
C TYR A 301 -6.96 -5.64 -2.26
N LEU A 302 -7.43 -4.40 -2.40
CA LEU A 302 -8.57 -4.06 -3.26
C LEU A 302 -8.04 -3.44 -4.55
N VAL A 303 -8.16 -4.16 -5.67
CA VAL A 303 -7.60 -3.77 -6.96
C VAL A 303 -8.73 -3.58 -7.97
N PRO A 304 -8.88 -2.41 -8.63
CA PRO A 304 -9.93 -2.24 -9.64
C PRO A 304 -9.73 -3.20 -10.82
N GLY A 305 -10.81 -3.58 -11.50
CA GLY A 305 -10.72 -4.34 -12.75
C GLY A 305 -10.19 -3.51 -13.93
N PRO A 306 -9.69 -4.16 -15.01
CA PRO A 306 -9.12 -3.47 -16.17
C PRO A 306 -10.15 -2.69 -17.01
N ASP A 307 -11.42 -3.11 -16.98
CA ASP A 307 -12.43 -2.67 -17.96
C ASP A 307 -13.21 -1.41 -17.53
N GLY A 308 -12.97 -0.91 -16.31
CA GLY A 308 -13.68 0.27 -15.79
C GLY A 308 -15.18 0.05 -15.52
N ASP A 309 -15.64 -1.20 -15.50
CA ASP A 309 -17.03 -1.62 -15.27
C ASP A 309 -17.47 -1.55 -13.80
N GLY A 310 -16.58 -1.10 -12.91
CA GLY A 310 -16.79 -1.04 -11.47
C GLY A 310 -16.52 -2.35 -10.73
N ARG A 311 -15.97 -3.38 -11.40
CA ARG A 311 -15.43 -4.57 -10.75
C ARG A 311 -14.29 -4.21 -9.80
N LEU A 312 -14.24 -4.94 -8.69
CA LEU A 312 -13.16 -4.87 -7.72
C LEU A 312 -12.65 -6.28 -7.38
N ASP A 313 -11.36 -6.51 -7.58
CA ASP A 313 -10.71 -7.75 -7.18
C ASP A 313 -10.26 -7.65 -5.71
N VAL A 314 -10.72 -8.61 -4.91
CA VAL A 314 -10.23 -8.85 -3.54
C VAL A 314 -9.07 -9.84 -3.65
N VAL A 315 -7.85 -9.34 -3.53
CA VAL A 315 -6.62 -10.14 -3.58
C VAL A 315 -6.20 -10.44 -2.16
N VAL A 316 -6.29 -11.69 -1.73
CA VAL A 316 -6.13 -12.10 -0.33
C VAL A 316 -5.02 -13.12 -0.18
N ALA A 317 -4.21 -12.99 0.88
CA ALA A 317 -3.34 -14.05 1.39
C ALA A 317 -3.90 -14.58 2.71
N MET A 318 -4.01 -15.89 2.85
CA MET A 318 -4.57 -16.53 4.02
C MET A 318 -4.06 -17.97 4.15
N GLU A 319 -4.14 -18.54 5.35
CA GLU A 319 -3.86 -19.95 5.61
C GLU A 319 -4.68 -20.84 4.65
N PRO A 320 -4.12 -21.91 4.04
CA PRO A 320 -4.80 -22.66 2.97
C PRO A 320 -6.22 -23.15 3.32
N LYS A 321 -6.41 -23.68 4.54
CA LYS A 321 -7.72 -24.14 5.01
C LYS A 321 -8.71 -22.98 5.15
N SER A 322 -8.27 -21.89 5.77
CA SER A 322 -9.08 -20.68 5.95
C SER A 322 -9.40 -20.02 4.61
N LEU A 323 -8.47 -20.02 3.64
CA LEU A 323 -8.68 -19.45 2.31
C LEU A 323 -9.81 -20.17 1.55
N ALA A 324 -9.88 -21.50 1.61
CA ALA A 324 -10.96 -22.26 0.98
C ALA A 324 -12.33 -21.84 1.54
N ARG A 325 -12.44 -21.77 2.87
CA ARG A 325 -13.67 -21.35 3.55
C ARG A 325 -14.01 -19.88 3.30
N PHE A 326 -12.99 -19.02 3.24
CA PHE A 326 -13.15 -17.60 2.94
C PHE A 326 -13.77 -17.38 1.56
N LYS A 327 -13.37 -18.15 0.54
CA LYS A 327 -13.94 -18.05 -0.81
C LYS A 327 -15.44 -18.34 -0.82
N GLU A 328 -15.87 -19.38 -0.13
CA GLU A 328 -17.29 -19.74 -0.01
C GLU A 328 -18.08 -18.60 0.66
N LEU A 329 -17.62 -18.19 1.85
CA LEU A 329 -18.27 -17.14 2.65
C LEU A 329 -18.32 -15.80 1.93
N LEU A 330 -17.25 -15.45 1.19
CA LEU A 330 -17.18 -14.20 0.45
C LEU A 330 -18.34 -14.13 -0.54
N TYR A 331 -18.62 -15.19 -1.30
CA TYR A 331 -19.64 -15.18 -2.34
C TYR A 331 -21.05 -15.56 -1.87
N GLU A 332 -21.21 -16.29 -0.77
CA GLU A 332 -22.51 -16.64 -0.21
C GLU A 332 -23.33 -15.40 0.19
N GLU A 333 -22.69 -14.42 0.83
CA GLU A 333 -23.32 -13.16 1.25
C GLU A 333 -23.38 -12.12 0.10
N LEU A 334 -22.92 -12.46 -1.11
CA LEU A 334 -22.94 -11.61 -2.32
C LEU A 334 -24.00 -12.05 -3.36
N LYS A 335 -24.85 -13.00 -2.99
CA LYS A 335 -25.97 -13.47 -3.84
C LYS A 335 -27.16 -12.55 -3.74
#